data_AF-A0A1U7NNU0-F1
#
_entry.id   AF-A0A1U7NNU0-F1
#
_cell.length_a   1.000
_cell.length_b   1.000
_cell.length_c   1.000
_cell.angle_alpha   90.00
_cell.angle_beta   90.00
_cell.angle_gamma   90.00
#
_symmetry.space_group_name_H-M   'P 1'
#
loop_
_entity.id
_entity.type
_entity.pdbx_description
1 polymer ?
#
loop_
_entity_poly.entity_id
_entity_poly.type
_entity_poly.pdbx_seq_one_letter_code
_entity_poly.pdbx_strand_id
1 'polypeptide(L)'
;MGIVLFFRFSIRYTKGMNQKSDKERLKTLYDQVDDYFIKTYMDLENEEKLEQKIRVLEQLIAGKKPPEIEEYDDVLDAYPKEESFVLESLDDVLKNL
;
A
#
# COMPACT_ATOMS: atom_id res chain seq x y z
N MET A 1 3.87 24.79 24.10
CA MET A 1 2.74 23.92 23.70
C MET A 1 3.22 23.02 22.59
N GLY A 2 3.05 21.70 22.71
CA GLY A 2 3.46 20.75 21.68
C GLY A 2 3.46 19.34 22.24
N ILE A 3 2.27 18.76 22.41
CA ILE A 3 2.12 17.37 22.82
C ILE A 3 2.35 16.52 21.57
N VAL A 4 3.55 15.97 21.42
CA VAL A 4 3.82 14.93 20.41
C VAL A 4 3.44 13.59 21.05
N LEU A 5 2.16 13.23 20.94
CA LEU A 5 1.67 11.92 21.34
C LEU A 5 2.15 10.88 20.31
N PHE A 6 3.33 10.33 20.55
CA PHE A 6 3.77 9.08 19.93
C PHE A 6 2.85 7.94 20.42
N PHE A 7 1.75 7.71 19.71
CA PHE A 7 0.90 6.54 19.92
C PHE A 7 1.68 5.28 19.50
N ARG A 8 2.38 4.69 20.46
CA ARG A 8 3.05 3.40 20.33
C ARG A 8 2.00 2.29 20.40
N PHE A 9 1.25 2.12 19.31
CA PHE A 9 0.20 1.11 19.19
C PHE A 9 0.82 -0.25 18.87
N SER A 10 1.18 -1.01 19.90
CA SER A 10 1.61 -2.40 19.75
C SER A 10 0.41 -3.30 19.42
N ILE A 11 0.17 -3.57 18.13
CA ILE A 11 -0.83 -4.55 17.70
C ILE A 11 -0.19 -5.95 17.75
N ARG A 12 -0.63 -6.75 18.73
CA ARG A 12 -0.42 -8.21 18.71
C ARG A 12 -1.40 -8.80 17.69
N TYR A 13 -0.89 -9.41 16.62
CA TYR A 13 -1.71 -10.12 15.64
C TYR A 13 -2.12 -11.49 16.20
N THR A 14 -3.34 -11.57 16.73
CA THR A 14 -4.02 -12.85 16.95
C THR A 14 -4.81 -13.21 15.70
N LYS A 15 -4.32 -14.25 15.02
CA LYS A 15 -4.91 -14.93 13.86
C LYS A 15 -6.33 -15.41 14.20
N GLY A 16 -7.33 -14.76 13.61
CA GLY A 16 -8.75 -15.07 13.71
C GLY A 16 -9.53 -14.26 12.70
N MET A 17 -9.46 -14.66 11.43
CA MET A 17 -10.02 -13.94 10.27
C MET A 17 -11.55 -14.00 10.25
N ASN A 18 -12.19 -12.84 10.18
CA ASN A 18 -13.59 -12.70 9.80
C ASN A 18 -13.66 -11.58 8.76
N GLN A 19 -14.05 -11.93 7.52
CA GLN A 19 -14.04 -11.04 6.36
C GLN A 19 -14.81 -9.72 6.60
N LYS A 20 -15.83 -9.72 7.46
CA LYS A 20 -16.58 -8.52 7.84
C LYS A 20 -15.77 -7.58 8.74
N SER A 21 -15.03 -8.11 9.72
CA SER A 21 -14.23 -7.29 10.63
C SER A 21 -13.00 -6.70 9.93
N ASP A 22 -12.47 -7.40 8.92
CA ASP A 22 -11.29 -6.94 8.19
C ASP A 22 -11.59 -5.72 7.32
N LYS A 23 -12.80 -5.64 6.73
CA LYS A 23 -13.26 -4.43 6.02
C LYS A 23 -13.45 -3.23 6.94
N GLU A 24 -14.03 -3.44 8.12
CA GLU A 24 -14.20 -2.38 9.12
C GLU A 24 -12.84 -1.86 9.61
N ARG A 25 -11.89 -2.78 9.83
CA ARG A 25 -10.51 -2.46 10.16
C ARG A 25 -9.82 -1.70 9.03
N LEU A 26 -9.95 -2.14 7.79
CA LEU A 26 -9.39 -1.47 6.62
C LEU A 26 -9.85 -0.01 6.54
N LYS A 27 -11.16 0.23 6.63
CA LYS A 27 -11.72 1.60 6.61
C LYS A 27 -11.18 2.45 7.76
N THR A 28 -11.08 1.87 8.96
CA THR A 28 -10.57 2.56 10.14
C THR A 28 -9.10 2.94 10.01
N LEU A 29 -8.27 2.06 9.44
CA LEU A 29 -6.85 2.33 9.18
C LEU A 29 -6.69 3.34 8.04
N TYR A 30 -7.47 3.19 6.98
CA TYR A 30 -7.46 4.10 5.84
C TYR A 30 -7.81 5.53 6.26
N ASP A 31 -8.76 5.72 7.17
CA ASP A 31 -9.12 7.04 7.69
C ASP A 31 -7.98 7.71 8.47
N GLN A 32 -7.20 6.92 9.21
CA GLN A 32 -6.04 7.39 10.00
C GLN A 32 -4.81 7.72 9.17
N VAL A 33 -4.67 7.12 7.98
CA VAL A 33 -3.54 7.39 7.08
C VAL A 33 -3.78 8.69 6.33
N ASP A 34 -2.85 9.64 6.47
CA ASP A 34 -2.81 10.89 5.72
C ASP A 34 -1.80 10.79 4.56
N ASP A 35 -2.09 9.90 3.61
CA ASP A 35 -1.28 9.66 2.42
C ASP A 35 -2.11 9.92 1.15
N TYR A 36 -1.65 10.86 0.33
CA TYR A 36 -2.36 11.28 -0.88
C TYR A 36 -2.56 10.14 -1.89
N PHE A 37 -1.57 9.27 -2.09
CA PHE A 37 -1.66 8.18 -3.07
C PHE A 37 -2.62 7.10 -2.61
N ILE A 38 -2.55 6.75 -1.32
CA ILE A 38 -3.51 5.83 -0.72
C ILE A 38 -4.92 6.38 -0.88
N LYS A 39 -5.15 7.66 -0.57
CA LYS A 39 -6.49 8.26 -0.73
C LYS A 39 -6.99 8.30 -2.18
N THR A 40 -6.07 8.38 -3.14
CA THR A 40 -6.41 8.58 -4.55
C THR A 40 -6.53 7.26 -5.33
N TYR A 41 -5.69 6.27 -5.04
CA TYR A 41 -5.51 5.09 -5.89
C TYR A 41 -5.85 3.76 -5.22
N MET A 42 -5.99 3.72 -3.89
CA MET A 42 -6.34 2.49 -3.18
C MET A 42 -7.87 2.32 -3.15
N ASP A 43 -8.35 1.20 -3.69
CA ASP A 43 -9.77 0.86 -3.68
C ASP A 43 -10.10 0.02 -2.44
N LEU A 44 -11.01 0.55 -1.60
CA LEU A 44 -11.47 -0.11 -0.37
C LEU A 44 -12.56 -1.15 -0.60
N GLU A 45 -13.23 -1.10 -1.76
CA GLU A 45 -14.26 -2.07 -2.13
C GLU A 45 -13.63 -3.31 -2.77
N ASN A 46 -12.45 -3.16 -3.38
CA ASN A 46 -11.69 -4.27 -3.92
C ASN A 46 -11.11 -5.16 -2.79
N GLU A 47 -11.69 -6.36 -2.67
CA GLU A 47 -11.28 -7.39 -1.72
C GLU A 47 -9.98 -8.10 -2.09
N GLU A 48 -9.47 -7.90 -3.31
CA GLU A 48 -8.17 -8.38 -3.70
C GLU A 48 -7.11 -7.75 -2.79
N LYS A 49 -6.17 -8.59 -2.32
CA LYS A 49 -5.06 -8.17 -1.47
C LYS A 49 -5.47 -7.48 -0.16
N LEU A 50 -6.68 -7.76 0.37
CA LEU A 50 -7.19 -7.15 1.61
C LEU A 50 -6.19 -7.21 2.78
N GLU A 51 -5.50 -8.34 2.96
CA GLU A 51 -4.47 -8.47 4.01
C GLU A 51 -3.26 -7.55 3.77
N GLN A 52 -2.82 -7.42 2.52
CA GLN A 52 -1.68 -6.58 2.14
C GLN A 52 -2.04 -5.10 2.30
N LYS A 53 -3.25 -4.72 1.88
CA LYS A 53 -3.86 -3.40 2.09
C LYS A 53 -3.82 -3.01 3.57
N ILE A 54 -4.26 -3.91 4.46
CA ILE A 54 -4.19 -3.69 5.91
C ILE A 54 -2.73 -3.52 6.37
N ARG A 55 -1.82 -4.41 5.95
CA ARG A 55 -0.40 -4.35 6.35
C ARG A 55 0.29 -3.06 5.89
N VAL A 56 0.02 -2.58 4.68
CA VAL A 56 0.59 -1.33 4.16
C VAL A 56 0.10 -0.15 4.99
N LEU A 57 -1.21 -0.05 5.24
CA LEU A 57 -1.79 1.01 6.07
C LEU A 57 -1.21 1.00 7.49
N GLU A 58 -1.03 -0.17 8.08
CA GLU A 58 -0.41 -0.30 9.41
C GLU A 58 1.04 0.17 9.43
N GLN A 59 1.80 -0.12 8.38
CA GLN A 59 3.18 0.34 8.25
C GLN A 59 3.26 1.86 8.07
N LEU A 60 2.33 2.46 7.32
CA LEU A 60 2.21 3.91 7.18
C LEU A 60 1.87 4.57 8.52
N ILE A 61 0.90 4.02 9.27
CA ILE A 61 0.55 4.50 10.62
C ILE A 61 1.73 4.35 11.59
N ALA A 62 2.53 3.28 11.45
CA ALA A 62 3.75 3.09 12.21
C ALA A 62 4.87 4.10 11.85
N GLY A 63 4.66 4.94 10.83
CA GLY A 63 5.56 5.99 10.40
C GLY A 63 6.61 5.55 9.38
N LYS A 64 6.48 4.35 8.79
CA LYS A 64 7.33 3.96 7.65
C LYS A 64 6.97 4.77 6.42
N LYS A 65 7.97 5.11 5.61
CA LYS A 65 7.74 5.81 4.34
C LYS A 65 7.34 4.82 3.25
N PRO A 66 6.57 5.26 2.23
CA PRO A 66 6.24 4.44 1.06
C PRO A 66 7.40 3.62 0.45
N PRO A 67 8.60 4.17 0.19
CA PRO A 67 9.72 3.40 -0.36
C PRO A 67 10.29 2.31 0.57
N GLU A 68 9.93 2.31 1.85
CA GLU A 68 10.35 1.30 2.82
C GLU A 68 9.36 0.14 2.96
N ILE A 69 8.24 0.21 2.23
CA ILE A 69 7.14 -0.74 2.27
C ILE A 69 7.10 -1.48 0.93
N GLU A 70 7.56 -2.73 0.90
CA GLU A 70 7.68 -3.53 -0.33
C GLU A 70 6.37 -3.66 -1.11
N GLU A 71 5.24 -3.78 -0.40
CA GLU A 71 3.91 -4.02 -0.99
C GLU A 71 3.13 -2.70 -1.25
N TYR A 72 3.76 -1.53 -1.12
CA TYR A 72 3.04 -0.24 -1.22
C TYR A 72 2.41 -0.03 -2.59
N ASP A 73 3.15 -0.28 -3.67
CA ASP A 73 2.63 -0.12 -5.04
C ASP A 73 1.61 -1.21 -5.40
N ASP A 74 1.67 -2.35 -4.71
CA ASP A 74 0.79 -3.50 -4.96
C ASP A 74 -0.65 -3.27 -4.52
N VAL A 75 -0.86 -2.36 -3.57
CA VAL A 75 -2.17 -2.02 -3.01
C VAL A 75 -2.81 -0.80 -3.67
N LEU A 76 -2.12 -0.14 -4.60
CA LEU A 76 -2.66 0.98 -5.38
C LEU A 76 -3.38 0.45 -6.62
N ASP A 77 -4.64 0.02 -6.44
CA ASP A 77 -5.46 -0.62 -7.48
C ASP A 77 -5.55 0.19 -8.79
N ALA A 78 -5.67 1.51 -8.70
CA ALA A 78 -5.85 2.41 -9.83
C ALA A 78 -4.58 3.13 -10.28
N TYR A 79 -3.42 2.83 -9.69
CA TYR A 79 -2.18 3.47 -10.07
C TYR A 79 -1.74 2.95 -11.45
N PRO A 80 -1.47 3.84 -12.44
CA PRO A 80 -0.98 3.41 -13.73
C PRO A 80 0.38 2.74 -13.51
N LYS A 81 0.38 1.41 -13.54
CA LYS A 81 1.59 0.59 -13.62
C LYS A 81 2.12 0.80 -15.02
N GLU A 82 2.85 1.90 -15.21
CA GLU A 82 3.40 2.24 -16.52
C GLU A 82 4.12 1.02 -17.09
N GLU A 83 3.78 0.79 -18.34
CA GLU A 83 4.11 -0.37 -19.15
C GLU A 83 5.54 -0.80 -18.90
N SER A 84 5.69 -2.10 -18.62
CA SER A 84 6.94 -2.83 -18.79
C SER A 84 7.69 -2.27 -19.98
N PHE A 85 8.74 -1.50 -19.70
CA PHE A 85 9.63 -0.93 -20.70
C PHE A 85 10.18 -2.12 -21.48
N VAL A 86 9.56 -2.42 -22.62
CA VAL A 86 9.97 -3.55 -23.44
C VAL A 86 11.34 -3.18 -23.96
N LEU A 87 12.38 -3.81 -23.42
CA LEU A 87 13.74 -3.77 -23.96
C LEU A 87 13.81 -4.53 -25.31
N GLU A 88 12.85 -4.30 -26.21
CA GLU A 88 12.73 -5.00 -27.50
C GLU A 88 13.45 -4.27 -28.63
N SER A 89 14.46 -3.42 -28.36
CA SER A 89 15.19 -2.82 -29.50
C SER A 89 16.55 -2.22 -29.18
N LEU A 90 17.42 -2.93 -28.45
CA LEU A 90 18.86 -2.65 -28.54
C LEU A 90 19.57 -3.60 -29.51
N ASP A 91 19.03 -4.80 -29.73
CA ASP A 91 19.63 -5.78 -30.65
C ASP A 91 19.45 -5.38 -32.12
N ASP A 92 18.33 -4.74 -32.47
CA ASP A 92 18.02 -4.33 -33.85
C ASP A 92 18.80 -3.09 -34.32
N VAL A 93 19.13 -2.17 -33.40
CA VAL A 93 19.94 -0.98 -33.72
C VAL A 93 21.42 -1.35 -33.87
N LEU A 94 21.91 -2.34 -33.12
CA LEU A 94 23.32 -2.78 -33.20
C LEU A 94 23.60 -3.68 -34.42
N LYS A 95 22.59 -4.33 -35.01
CA LYS A 95 22.77 -5.14 -36.23
C LYS A 95 22.91 -4.35 -37.52
N ASN A 96 22.61 -3.05 -37.49
CA ASN A 96 22.71 -2.15 -38.65
C ASN A 96 23.88 -1.14 -38.53
N LEU A 97 24.86 -1.40 -37.65
CA LEU A 97 26.08 -0.60 -37.46
C LEU A 97 27.31 -1.31 -38.03
#